data_AF-A0A2D0HL26-F1
#
_entry.id   AF-A0A2D0HL26-F1
#
_cell.length_a   1.000
_cell.length_b   1.000
_cell.length_c   1.000
_cell.angle_alpha   90.00
_cell.angle_beta   90.00
_cell.angle_gamma   90.00
#
_symmetry.space_group_name_H-M   'P 1'
#
loop_
_entity.id
_entity.type
_entity.pdbx_description
1 polymer ?
#
loop_
_entity_poly.entity_id
_entity_poly.type
_entity_poly.pdbx_seq_one_letter_code
_entity_poly.pdbx_strand_id
1 'polypeptide(L)'
;MFLVQRPNQPGGCYIYSIRDSQKDKVTVPIFYEGLETMGAVKGATTLDQLFEVLFQDYTAEERAAIKSKYAGKKNVLNAKELMKDKARHILRHYVTRIMQGKFKAQIAASDRQACVLYQQYLTAAKDELIQELESKAVILQSLTLELAPTEYRTLVQAYPYLDTIKRLEFAAIISADSKKTPKPGNNGLMKTTTPPTKTASGKT
;
A
#
# COMPACT_ATOMS: atom_id res chain seq x y z
N MET A 1 10.07 -26.87 24.27
CA MET A 1 9.25 -27.87 23.56
C MET A 1 8.34 -28.53 24.58
N PHE A 2 7.10 -28.07 24.69
CA PHE A 2 6.10 -28.69 25.59
C PHE A 2 5.07 -29.41 24.71
N LEU A 3 5.06 -30.74 24.79
CA LEU A 3 4.04 -31.57 24.15
C LEU A 3 2.82 -31.61 25.07
N VAL A 4 1.74 -30.93 24.67
CA VAL A 4 0.41 -31.13 25.27
C VAL A 4 -0.20 -32.36 24.59
N GLN A 5 -0.08 -33.53 25.22
CA GLN A 5 -0.78 -34.74 24.81
C GLN A 5 -2.22 -34.71 25.37
N ARG A 6 -3.23 -34.63 24.49
CA ARG A 6 -4.58 -35.08 24.85
C ARG A 6 -4.72 -36.57 24.56
N PRO A 7 -5.22 -37.39 25.50
CA PRO A 7 -5.34 -38.83 25.29
C PRO A 7 -6.67 -39.14 24.59
N ASN A 8 -6.59 -39.52 23.31
CA ASN A 8 -7.46 -40.46 22.56
C ASN A 8 -7.62 -39.99 21.12
N GLN A 9 -6.84 -40.57 20.19
CA GLN A 9 -7.29 -41.10 18.89
C GLN A 9 -6.13 -41.90 18.27
N PRO A 10 -6.26 -43.22 18.04
CA PRO A 10 -5.17 -44.02 17.49
C PRO A 10 -5.09 -43.85 15.97
N GLY A 11 -3.94 -43.39 15.46
CA GLY A 11 -3.55 -43.58 14.04
C GLY A 11 -3.55 -42.37 13.09
N GLY A 12 -3.68 -41.12 13.57
CA GLY A 12 -3.66 -39.93 12.72
C GLY A 12 -2.52 -38.94 13.02
N CYS A 13 -2.00 -38.27 12.00
CA CYS A 13 -1.14 -37.09 12.18
C CYS A 13 -1.93 -36.01 12.90
N TYR A 14 -1.47 -35.60 14.09
CA TYR A 14 -2.12 -34.56 14.88
C TYR A 14 -1.93 -33.18 14.23
N ILE A 15 -3.03 -32.55 13.82
CA ILE A 15 -3.05 -31.18 13.31
C ILE A 15 -3.20 -30.23 14.50
N TYR A 16 -2.14 -29.50 14.84
CA TYR A 16 -2.20 -28.42 15.81
C TYR A 16 -2.52 -27.11 15.10
N SER A 17 -3.75 -26.62 15.27
CA SER A 17 -4.21 -25.43 14.57
C SER A 17 -3.78 -24.12 15.25
N ILE A 18 -3.80 -23.01 14.52
CA ILE A 18 -3.52 -21.68 15.11
C ILE A 18 -4.49 -21.32 16.25
N ARG A 19 -5.73 -21.84 16.20
CA ARG A 19 -6.72 -21.65 17.26
C ARG A 19 -6.34 -22.40 18.54
N ASP A 20 -5.75 -23.59 18.41
CA ASP A 20 -5.27 -24.34 19.56
C ASP A 20 -4.07 -23.63 20.19
N SER A 21 -3.15 -23.11 19.37
CA SER A 21 -2.01 -22.30 19.83
C SER A 21 -2.42 -21.02 20.58
N GLN A 22 -3.51 -20.38 20.15
CA GLN A 22 -4.06 -19.21 20.84
C GLN A 22 -4.71 -19.58 22.18
N LYS A 23 -5.46 -20.69 22.25
CA LYS A 23 -6.07 -21.18 23.50
C LYS A 23 -5.02 -21.51 24.54
N ASP A 24 -3.93 -22.13 24.10
CA ASP A 24 -2.80 -22.51 24.95
C ASP A 24 -1.89 -21.31 25.27
N LYS A 25 -2.24 -20.10 24.79
CA LYS A 25 -1.47 -18.84 24.97
C LYS A 25 -0.02 -18.92 24.47
N VAL A 26 0.26 -19.88 23.59
CA VAL A 26 1.56 -19.99 22.92
C VAL A 26 1.69 -18.92 21.83
N THR A 27 0.56 -18.54 21.21
CA THR A 27 0.49 -17.47 20.20
C THR A 27 -0.45 -16.35 20.64
N VAL A 28 -0.07 -15.09 20.40
CA VAL A 28 -0.89 -13.89 20.65
C VAL A 28 -1.96 -13.73 19.56
N PRO A 29 -3.20 -13.33 19.88
CA PRO A 29 -4.23 -13.09 18.87
C PRO A 29 -3.86 -11.96 17.89
N ILE A 30 -4.29 -12.10 16.64
CA ILE A 30 -4.09 -11.10 15.59
C ILE A 30 -5.30 -10.17 15.55
N PHE A 31 -5.05 -8.87 15.64
CA PHE A 31 -6.08 -7.84 15.46
C PHE A 31 -6.05 -7.32 14.03
N TYR A 32 -7.20 -7.33 13.36
CA TYR A 32 -7.36 -6.81 12.01
C TYR A 32 -8.11 -5.48 12.07
N GLU A 33 -7.49 -4.41 11.57
CA GLU A 33 -8.12 -3.10 11.39
C GLU A 33 -8.22 -2.82 9.88
N GLY A 34 -9.44 -2.65 9.37
CA GLY A 34 -9.68 -2.20 8.00
C GLY A 34 -9.62 -0.68 7.94
N LEU A 35 -8.64 -0.14 7.22
CA LEU A 35 -8.48 1.31 7.03
C LEU A 35 -8.85 1.68 5.60
N GLU A 36 -10.03 2.26 5.40
CA GLU A 36 -10.43 2.80 4.11
C GLU A 36 -9.81 4.19 3.90
N THR A 37 -8.94 4.32 2.90
CA THR A 37 -8.46 5.64 2.48
C THR A 37 -9.48 6.29 1.57
N MET A 38 -10.09 7.42 1.99
CA MET A 38 -11.01 8.28 1.21
C MET A 38 -10.32 8.99 0.00
N GLY A 39 -9.40 8.33 -0.68
CA GLY A 39 -8.58 8.93 -1.74
C GLY A 39 -9.28 9.06 -3.11
N ALA A 40 -10.49 8.51 -3.28
CA ALA A 40 -11.06 8.34 -4.62
C ALA A 40 -11.86 9.54 -5.17
N VAL A 41 -12.16 10.60 -4.39
CA VAL A 41 -13.26 11.52 -4.78
C VAL A 41 -12.89 13.01 -4.90
N LYS A 42 -11.66 13.45 -4.63
CA LYS A 42 -11.34 14.89 -4.68
C LYS A 42 -10.84 15.43 -6.03
N GLY A 43 -10.45 14.58 -6.99
CA GLY A 43 -9.78 15.04 -8.22
C GLY A 43 -10.48 14.75 -9.55
N ALA A 44 -11.57 13.97 -9.56
CA ALA A 44 -12.20 13.55 -10.82
C ALA A 44 -12.96 14.68 -11.52
N THR A 45 -13.66 15.54 -10.76
CA THR A 45 -14.63 16.47 -11.35
C THR A 45 -14.00 17.76 -11.89
N THR A 46 -12.90 18.24 -11.31
CA THR A 46 -12.34 19.56 -11.64
C THR A 46 -11.37 19.53 -12.83
N LEU A 47 -10.64 18.43 -13.00
CA LEU A 47 -9.59 18.31 -14.02
C LEU A 47 -10.15 18.02 -15.42
N ASP A 48 -11.25 17.28 -15.52
CA ASP A 48 -11.89 17.02 -16.82
C ASP A 48 -12.54 18.29 -17.37
N GLN A 49 -13.09 19.15 -16.51
CA GLN A 49 -13.59 20.47 -16.88
C GLN A 49 -12.46 21.41 -17.33
N LEU A 50 -11.31 21.40 -16.65
CA LEU A 50 -10.15 22.19 -17.05
C LEU A 50 -9.57 21.73 -18.41
N PHE A 51 -9.63 20.43 -18.69
CA PHE A 51 -9.20 19.86 -19.97
C PHE A 51 -10.11 20.30 -21.12
N GLU A 52 -11.42 20.35 -20.90
CA GLU A 52 -12.38 20.85 -21.90
C GLU A 52 -12.08 22.31 -22.27
N VAL A 53 -11.75 23.15 -21.28
CA VAL A 53 -11.43 24.58 -21.50
C VAL A 53 -10.08 24.76 -22.22
N LEU A 54 -9.04 24.00 -21.84
CA LEU A 54 -7.70 24.15 -22.40
C LEU A 54 -7.57 23.63 -23.83
N PHE A 55 -8.44 22.72 -24.27
CA PHE A 55 -8.35 22.07 -25.59
C PHE A 55 -9.59 22.32 -26.47
N GLN A 56 -10.33 23.40 -26.21
CA GLN A 56 -11.55 23.76 -26.93
C GLN A 56 -11.32 23.98 -28.44
N ASP A 57 -10.13 24.47 -28.82
CA ASP A 57 -9.75 24.79 -30.20
C ASP A 57 -9.34 23.58 -31.06
N TYR A 58 -9.22 22.38 -30.46
CA TYR A 58 -8.83 21.17 -31.18
C TYR A 58 -10.04 20.40 -31.70
N THR A 59 -9.84 19.64 -32.79
CA THR A 59 -10.89 18.76 -33.31
C THR A 59 -11.24 17.64 -32.31
N ALA A 60 -12.44 17.07 -32.40
CA ALA A 60 -12.89 16.04 -31.46
C ALA A 60 -11.98 14.79 -31.47
N GLU A 61 -11.38 14.45 -32.62
CA GLU A 61 -10.47 13.33 -32.77
C GLU A 61 -9.10 13.60 -32.12
N GLU A 62 -8.57 14.81 -32.25
CA GLU A 62 -7.32 15.22 -31.60
C GLU A 62 -7.47 15.30 -30.08
N ARG A 63 -8.61 15.81 -29.59
CA ARG A 63 -8.95 15.79 -28.17
C ARG A 63 -8.98 14.38 -27.60
N ALA A 64 -9.56 13.42 -28.31
CA ALA A 64 -9.61 12.02 -27.87
C ALA A 64 -8.21 11.38 -27.82
N ALA A 65 -7.35 11.66 -28.81
CA ALA A 65 -5.98 11.17 -28.84
C ALA A 65 -5.13 11.74 -27.69
N ILE A 66 -5.29 13.03 -27.39
CA ILE A 66 -4.65 13.70 -26.25
C ILE A 66 -5.19 13.10 -24.94
N LYS A 67 -6.51 12.96 -24.78
CA LYS A 67 -7.12 12.38 -23.58
C LYS A 67 -6.61 10.97 -23.29
N SER A 68 -6.45 10.13 -24.32
CA SER A 68 -5.88 8.77 -24.19
C SER A 68 -4.40 8.79 -23.74
N LYS A 69 -3.56 9.64 -24.33
CA LYS A 69 -2.14 9.77 -23.94
C LYS A 69 -1.97 10.32 -22.51
N TYR A 70 -2.84 11.23 -22.08
CA TYR A 70 -2.74 11.88 -20.76
C TYR A 70 -3.52 11.16 -19.66
N ALA A 71 -4.51 10.31 -20.00
CA ALA A 71 -5.24 9.48 -19.02
C ALA A 71 -4.29 8.53 -18.26
N GLY A 72 -3.33 7.91 -18.94
CA GLY A 72 -2.32 7.07 -18.30
C GLY A 72 -1.41 7.84 -17.34
N LYS A 73 -0.95 9.04 -17.73
CA LYS A 73 -0.12 9.90 -16.88
C LYS A 73 -0.89 10.43 -15.67
N LYS A 74 -2.16 10.83 -15.84
CA LYS A 74 -3.06 11.26 -14.76
C LYS A 74 -3.30 10.14 -13.75
N ASN A 75 -3.57 8.92 -14.23
CA ASN A 75 -3.78 7.76 -13.36
C ASN A 75 -2.54 7.42 -12.54
N VAL A 76 -1.35 7.50 -13.14
CA VAL A 76 -0.08 7.27 -12.43
C VAL A 76 0.22 8.36 -11.41
N LEU A 77 -0.06 9.63 -11.74
CA LEU A 77 0.11 10.74 -10.80
C LEU A 77 -0.82 10.61 -9.61
N ASN A 78 -2.11 10.34 -9.85
CA ASN A 78 -3.10 10.08 -8.82
C ASN A 78 -2.67 8.90 -7.94
N ALA A 79 -2.15 7.82 -8.52
CA ALA A 79 -1.65 6.68 -7.76
C ALA A 79 -0.49 7.05 -6.83
N LYS A 80 0.44 7.91 -7.27
CA LYS A 80 1.54 8.39 -6.44
C LYS A 80 1.07 9.28 -5.29
N GLU A 81 0.11 10.17 -5.55
CA GLU A 81 -0.51 11.00 -4.50
C GLU A 81 -1.23 10.14 -3.45
N LEU A 82 -1.99 9.15 -3.90
CA LEU A 82 -2.65 8.18 -3.02
C LEU A 82 -1.65 7.39 -2.17
N MET A 83 -0.49 7.01 -2.72
CA MET A 83 0.56 6.35 -1.97
C MET A 83 1.18 7.26 -0.90
N LYS A 84 1.36 8.56 -1.20
CA LYS A 84 1.82 9.55 -0.21
C LYS A 84 0.83 9.68 0.94
N ASP A 85 -0.46 9.84 0.63
CA ASP A 85 -1.51 9.95 1.65
C ASP A 85 -1.57 8.68 2.52
N LYS A 86 -1.47 7.51 1.89
CA LYS A 86 -1.34 6.23 2.61
C LYS A 86 -0.13 6.21 3.53
N ALA A 87 1.05 6.64 3.06
CA ALA A 87 2.27 6.66 3.87
C ALA A 87 2.12 7.56 5.10
N ARG A 88 1.54 8.77 4.93
CA ARG A 88 1.25 9.66 6.07
C ARG A 88 0.30 9.02 7.08
N HIS A 89 -0.76 8.38 6.60
CA HIS A 89 -1.72 7.70 7.46
C HIS A 89 -1.08 6.53 8.22
N ILE A 90 -0.31 5.68 7.53
CA ILE A 90 0.42 4.56 8.14
C ILE A 90 1.37 5.05 9.23
N LEU A 91 2.14 6.11 8.98
CA LEU A 91 3.08 6.64 9.95
C LEU A 91 2.37 7.16 11.21
N ARG A 92 1.29 7.94 11.04
CA ARG A 92 0.51 8.46 12.17
C ARG A 92 -0.11 7.33 13.00
N HIS A 93 -0.63 6.31 12.35
CA HIS A 93 -1.14 5.11 13.02
C HIS A 93 -0.04 4.37 13.80
N TYR A 94 1.12 4.15 13.19
CA TYR A 94 2.26 3.50 13.84
C TYR A 94 2.69 4.24 15.12
N VAL A 95 2.87 5.56 15.04
CA VAL A 95 3.30 6.40 16.17
C VAL A 95 2.29 6.39 17.31
N THR A 96 0.98 6.39 17.01
CA THR A 96 -0.09 6.47 18.01
C THR A 96 -0.49 5.13 18.61
N ARG A 97 -0.31 4.01 17.90
CA ARG A 97 -0.82 2.70 18.35
C ARG A 97 0.29 1.71 18.68
N ILE A 98 1.35 1.67 17.89
CA ILE A 98 2.34 0.57 17.93
C ILE A 98 3.62 1.01 18.65
N MET A 99 4.11 2.22 18.35
CA MET A 99 5.40 2.71 18.84
C MET A 99 5.42 2.86 20.38
N GLN A 100 4.28 3.15 21.02
CA GLN A 100 4.16 3.24 22.47
C GLN A 100 4.50 1.91 23.16
N GLY A 101 4.20 0.78 22.50
CA GLY A 101 4.60 -0.55 22.95
C GLY A 101 6.07 -0.90 22.64
N LYS A 102 6.84 0.01 22.04
CA LYS A 102 8.24 -0.18 21.60
C LYS A 102 8.41 -1.31 20.58
N PHE A 103 7.38 -1.57 19.77
CA PHE A 103 7.40 -2.58 18.73
C PHE A 103 7.81 -2.03 17.37
N LYS A 104 8.34 -2.92 16.52
CA LYS A 104 8.63 -2.64 15.11
C LYS A 104 7.41 -2.96 14.24
N ALA A 105 7.37 -2.37 13.05
CA ALA A 105 6.34 -2.64 12.06
C ALA A 105 6.96 -3.01 10.71
N GLN A 106 6.20 -3.75 9.89
CA GLN A 106 6.58 -4.13 8.53
C GLN A 106 5.43 -3.82 7.58
N ILE A 107 5.75 -3.32 6.39
CA ILE A 107 4.80 -3.02 5.33
C ILE A 107 5.10 -3.93 4.15
N ALA A 108 4.09 -4.67 3.69
CA ALA A 108 4.18 -5.48 2.47
C ALA A 108 3.65 -4.68 1.28
N ALA A 109 4.47 -4.50 0.26
CA ALA A 109 4.10 -3.86 -1.00
C ALA A 109 3.88 -4.92 -2.09
N SER A 110 3.02 -4.60 -3.08
CA SER A 110 2.68 -5.50 -4.19
C SER A 110 3.81 -5.65 -5.22
N ASP A 111 4.67 -4.64 -5.35
CA ASP A 111 5.78 -4.62 -6.31
C ASP A 111 7.02 -3.95 -5.72
N ARG A 112 8.19 -4.25 -6.32
CA ARG A 112 9.50 -3.70 -5.95
C ARG A 112 9.55 -2.18 -6.07
N GLN A 113 9.00 -1.64 -7.16
CA GLN A 113 8.93 -0.19 -7.36
C GLN A 113 8.09 0.48 -6.25
N ALA A 114 6.96 -0.13 -5.89
CA ALA A 114 6.12 0.38 -4.81
C ALA A 114 6.83 0.32 -3.46
N CYS A 115 7.64 -0.72 -3.19
CA CYS A 115 8.44 -0.83 -1.97
C CYS A 115 9.41 0.36 -1.80
N VAL A 116 10.17 0.68 -2.85
CA VAL A 116 11.10 1.81 -2.84
C VAL A 116 10.37 3.15 -2.69
N LEU A 117 9.25 3.33 -3.40
CA LEU A 117 8.44 4.55 -3.30
C LEU A 117 7.87 4.73 -1.88
N TYR A 118 7.38 3.67 -1.24
CA TYR A 118 6.88 3.75 0.13
C TYR A 118 7.98 4.13 1.13
N GLN A 119 9.20 3.61 0.98
CA GLN A 119 10.33 4.01 1.82
C GLN A 119 10.57 5.53 1.72
N GLN A 120 10.59 6.07 0.50
CA GLN A 120 10.77 7.50 0.26
C GLN A 120 9.63 8.33 0.85
N TYR A 121 8.37 7.92 0.62
CA TYR A 121 7.21 8.64 1.13
C TYR A 121 7.07 8.57 2.65
N LEU A 122 7.45 7.47 3.29
CA LEU A 122 7.49 7.35 4.75
C LEU A 122 8.57 8.24 5.36
N THR A 123 9.73 8.33 4.71
CA THR A 123 10.81 9.24 5.14
C THR A 123 10.35 10.69 5.06
N ALA A 124 9.77 11.11 3.93
CA ALA A 124 9.22 12.45 3.78
C ALA A 124 8.09 12.73 4.81
N ALA A 125 7.17 11.78 5.01
CA ALA A 125 6.11 11.91 6.00
C ALA A 125 6.64 12.00 7.44
N LYS A 126 7.78 11.35 7.75
CA LYS A 126 8.45 11.48 9.04
C LYS A 126 8.97 12.89 9.26
N ASP A 127 9.64 13.45 8.25
CA ASP A 127 10.19 14.79 8.33
C ASP A 127 9.06 15.84 8.46
N GLU A 128 7.98 15.69 7.68
CA GLU A 128 6.76 16.49 7.81
C GLU A 128 6.16 16.42 9.23
N LEU A 129 6.07 15.21 9.80
CA LEU A 129 5.53 15.02 11.16
C LEU A 129 6.43 15.65 12.23
N ILE A 130 7.75 15.52 12.11
CA ILE A 130 8.70 16.12 13.05
C ILE A 130 8.56 17.65 13.01
N GLN A 131 8.53 18.24 11.82
CA GLN A 131 8.37 19.68 11.65
C GLN A 131 7.02 20.17 12.24
N GLU A 132 5.95 19.40 12.04
CA GLU A 132 4.65 19.72 12.63
C GLU A 132 4.68 19.67 14.16
N LEU A 133 5.33 18.66 14.75
CA LEU A 133 5.47 18.54 16.21
C LEU A 133 6.33 19.66 16.80
N GLU A 134 7.41 20.04 16.14
CA GLU A 134 8.31 21.10 16.60
C GLU A 134 7.67 22.49 16.50
N SER A 135 7.02 22.80 15.37
CA SER A 135 6.34 24.09 15.17
C SER A 135 5.20 24.33 16.15
N LYS A 136 4.57 23.26 16.65
CA LYS A 136 3.44 23.31 17.60
C LYS A 136 3.86 22.95 19.04
N ALA A 137 5.15 22.82 19.32
CA ALA A 137 5.70 22.32 20.59
C ALA A 137 5.11 23.00 21.83
N VAL A 138 5.03 24.34 21.83
CA VAL A 138 4.52 25.14 22.95
C VAL A 138 3.06 24.79 23.27
N ILE A 139 2.22 24.69 22.23
CA ILE A 139 0.80 24.35 22.38
C ILE A 139 0.68 22.91 22.89
N LEU A 140 1.42 21.97 22.28
CA LEU A 140 1.36 20.55 22.62
C LEU A 140 1.84 20.26 24.05
N GLN A 141 2.80 21.02 24.59
CA GLN A 141 3.24 20.90 25.99
C GLN A 141 2.15 21.28 26.99
N SER A 142 1.25 22.19 26.63
CA SER A 142 0.17 22.66 27.50
C SER A 142 -1.10 21.81 27.42
N LEU A 143 -1.22 20.97 26.40
CA LEU A 143 -2.42 20.16 26.16
C LEU A 143 -2.29 18.76 26.76
N THR A 144 -3.38 18.30 27.38
CA THR A 144 -3.56 16.89 27.75
C THR A 144 -4.44 16.19 26.71
N LEU A 145 -4.32 14.86 26.60
CA LEU A 145 -5.06 14.08 25.60
C LEU A 145 -6.59 14.20 25.77
N GLU A 146 -7.06 14.43 27.00
CA GLU A 146 -8.47 14.59 27.34
C GLU A 146 -9.05 15.93 26.86
N LEU A 147 -8.24 16.99 26.91
CA LEU A 147 -8.64 18.34 26.54
C LEU A 147 -8.27 18.69 25.08
N ALA A 148 -7.51 17.84 24.41
CA ALA A 148 -7.04 18.06 23.06
C ALA A 148 -8.20 18.01 22.05
N PRO A 149 -8.34 19.03 21.18
CA PRO A 149 -9.24 18.94 20.02
C PRO A 149 -8.89 17.74 19.14
N THR A 150 -9.88 17.17 18.45
CA THR A 150 -9.72 15.97 17.62
C THR A 150 -8.55 16.07 16.64
N GLU A 151 -8.35 17.24 16.05
CA GLU A 151 -7.26 17.54 15.11
C GLU A 151 -5.86 17.48 15.75
N TYR A 152 -5.72 17.83 17.03
CA TYR A 152 -4.44 17.80 17.75
C TYR A 152 -4.21 16.51 18.53
N ARG A 153 -5.24 15.68 18.73
CA ARG A 153 -5.16 14.48 19.56
C ARG A 153 -4.01 13.55 19.17
N THR A 154 -3.84 13.31 17.88
CA THR A 154 -2.72 12.53 17.31
C THR A 154 -1.36 13.16 17.64
N LEU A 155 -1.25 14.49 17.54
CA LEU A 155 0.00 15.21 17.79
C LEU A 155 0.36 15.22 19.29
N VAL A 156 -0.62 15.46 20.16
CA VAL A 156 -0.44 15.41 21.62
C VAL A 156 0.03 14.03 22.05
N GLN A 157 -0.53 12.97 21.47
CA GLN A 157 -0.13 11.60 21.76
C GLN A 157 1.28 11.26 21.23
N ALA A 158 1.67 11.82 20.09
CA ALA A 158 2.97 11.59 19.46
C ALA A 158 4.12 12.39 20.09
N TYR A 159 3.85 13.60 20.58
CA TYR A 159 4.85 14.57 21.03
C TYR A 159 5.85 14.04 22.08
N PRO A 160 5.44 13.29 23.11
CA PRO A 160 6.37 12.72 24.09
C PRO A 160 7.43 11.79 23.49
N TYR A 161 7.19 11.28 22.29
CA TYR A 161 8.06 10.35 21.59
C TYR A 161 8.87 11.01 20.46
N LEU A 162 8.91 12.35 20.39
CA LEU A 162 9.60 13.10 19.32
C LEU A 162 11.02 12.60 19.05
N ASP A 163 11.83 12.40 20.09
CA ASP A 163 13.20 11.92 19.94
C ASP A 163 13.27 10.50 19.38
N THR A 164 12.31 9.65 19.74
CA THR A 164 12.19 8.30 19.19
C THR A 164 11.78 8.37 17.72
N ILE A 165 10.83 9.25 17.38
CA ILE A 165 10.38 9.48 16.00
C ILE A 165 11.56 9.95 15.14
N LYS A 166 12.41 10.87 15.63
CA LYS A 166 13.61 11.35 14.92
C LYS A 166 14.56 10.21 14.54
N ARG A 167 14.73 9.23 15.45
CA ARG A 167 15.57 8.04 15.25
C ARG A 167 14.92 6.93 14.41
N LEU A 168 13.67 7.08 13.98
CA LEU A 168 13.04 6.07 13.12
C LEU A 168 13.74 6.02 11.76
N GLU A 169 14.07 4.81 11.34
CA GLU A 169 14.67 4.49 10.06
C GLU A 169 13.76 3.56 9.27
N PHE A 170 13.75 3.75 7.95
CA PHE A 170 12.96 2.95 7.02
C PHE A 170 13.88 2.22 6.04
N ALA A 171 13.75 0.90 5.96
CA ALA A 171 14.52 0.07 5.04
C ALA A 171 13.59 -0.60 4.02
N ALA A 172 13.92 -0.48 2.73
CA ALA A 172 13.29 -1.26 1.67
C ALA A 172 14.01 -2.60 1.51
N ILE A 173 13.28 -3.70 1.73
CA ILE A 173 13.81 -5.07 1.55
C ILE A 173 13.18 -5.67 0.30
N ILE A 174 13.99 -5.84 -0.74
CA ILE A 174 13.58 -6.44 -2.02
C ILE A 174 14.49 -7.62 -2.34
N SER A 175 13.91 -8.70 -2.89
CA SER A 175 14.71 -9.84 -3.35
C SER A 175 15.54 -9.44 -4.58
N ALA A 176 16.81 -9.86 -4.60
CA ALA A 176 17.63 -9.83 -5.80
C ALA A 176 16.96 -10.62 -6.93
N ASP A 177 17.24 -10.23 -8.18
CA ASP A 177 16.52 -10.72 -9.35
C ASP A 177 16.42 -12.25 -9.43
N SER A 178 15.19 -12.75 -9.49
CA SER A 178 14.89 -13.95 -10.24
C SER A 178 14.40 -13.49 -11.61
N LYS A 179 15.08 -13.93 -12.68
CA LYS A 179 14.57 -13.80 -14.05
C LYS A 179 13.25 -14.59 -14.15
N LYS A 180 12.13 -14.00 -13.72
CA LYS A 180 10.81 -14.49 -14.10
C LYS A 180 10.55 -13.97 -15.50
N THR A 181 10.98 -14.73 -16.50
CA THR A 181 10.35 -14.66 -17.81
C THR A 181 8.85 -14.84 -17.59
N PRO A 182 7.98 -13.90 -18.00
CA PRO A 182 6.55 -14.14 -17.96
C PRO A 182 6.30 -15.35 -18.85
N LYS A 183 5.86 -16.47 -18.26
CA LYS A 183 5.31 -17.55 -19.07
C LYS A 183 4.09 -16.95 -19.78
N PRO A 184 4.02 -16.98 -21.12
CA PRO A 184 2.79 -16.58 -21.79
C PRO A 184 1.68 -17.47 -21.22
N GLY A 185 0.69 -16.82 -20.60
CA GLY A 185 -0.47 -17.50 -20.05
C GLY A 185 -1.10 -18.34 -21.15
N ASN A 186 -1.33 -19.61 -20.85
CA ASN A 186 -2.09 -20.51 -21.70
C ASN A 186 -3.55 -20.05 -21.68
N ASN A 187 -3.88 -19.01 -22.45
CA ASN A 187 -5.25 -18.63 -22.72
C ASN A 187 -5.85 -19.72 -23.61
N GLY A 188 -6.59 -20.62 -22.96
CA GLY A 188 -7.45 -21.57 -23.65
C GLY A 188 -8.42 -20.85 -24.57
N LEU A 189 -8.55 -21.42 -25.77
CA LEU A 189 -9.56 -21.18 -26.81
C LEU A 189 -9.52 -19.80 -27.50
N MET A 190 -8.79 -19.75 -28.62
CA MET A 190 -9.41 -19.56 -29.93
C MET A 190 -8.48 -20.11 -31.00
N LYS A 191 -8.80 -21.30 -31.53
CA LYS A 191 -8.16 -21.84 -32.74
C LYS A 191 -8.68 -21.03 -33.91
N THR A 192 -7.87 -20.12 -34.47
CA THR A 192 -8.13 -19.58 -35.80
C THR A 192 -7.71 -20.64 -36.81
N THR A 193 -8.69 -21.28 -37.44
CA THR A 193 -8.49 -22.14 -38.60
C THR A 193 -7.95 -21.32 -39.76
N THR A 194 -6.69 -21.54 -40.13
CA THR A 194 -6.16 -21.09 -41.43
C THR A 194 -6.54 -22.15 -42.48
N PRO A 195 -7.14 -21.78 -43.63
CA PRO A 195 -7.46 -22.76 -44.68
C PRO A 195 -6.19 -23.23 -45.41
N PRO A 196 -6.15 -24.48 -45.92
CA PRO A 196 -4.96 -25.01 -46.57
C PRO A 196 -4.76 -24.40 -47.97
N THR A 197 -3.59 -23.80 -48.17
CA THR A 197 -3.07 -23.42 -49.50
C THR A 197 -2.78 -24.68 -50.30
N LYS A 198 -3.46 -24.88 -51.44
CA LYS A 198 -3.14 -25.92 -52.42
C LYS A 198 -1.80 -25.59 -53.10
N THR A 199 -0.78 -26.39 -52.86
CA THR A 199 0.44 -26.37 -53.67
C THR A 199 0.26 -27.33 -54.84
N ALA A 200 0.05 -26.78 -56.03
CA ALA A 200 0.24 -27.50 -57.28
C ALA A 200 1.74 -27.61 -57.55
N SER A 201 2.25 -28.82 -57.66
CA SER A 201 3.55 -29.08 -58.29
C SER A 201 3.41 -30.36 -59.10
N GLY A 202 3.27 -30.18 -60.42
CA GLY A 202 3.47 -31.26 -61.36
C GLY A 202 4.95 -31.61 -61.45
N LYS A 203 5.24 -32.87 -61.74
CA LYS A 203 6.35 -33.29 -62.57
C LYS A 203 5.99 -34.62 -63.23
N THR A 204 6.18 -34.60 -64.53
CA THR A 204 6.34 -35.71 -65.48
C THR A 204 7.26 -36.81 -64.96
#